data_AF-A0A932R636-F1
#
_entry.id   AF-A0A932R636-F1
#
_cell.length_a   1.000
_cell.length_b   1.000
_cell.length_c   1.000
_cell.angle_alpha   90.00
_cell.angle_beta   90.00
_cell.angle_gamma   90.00
#
_symmetry.space_group_name_H-M   'P 1'
#
loop_
_entity.id
_entity.type
_entity.pdbx_description
1 polymer ?
#
loop_
_entity_poly.entity_id
_entity_poly.type
_entity_poly.pdbx_seq_one_letter_code
_entity_poly.pdbx_strand_id
1 'polypeptide(L)'
;MSLKEPAVNQNNLAEPLDFNLTCPIPIADYPRVTLAHGGGGRLMRDLIQKMFLSAFNNPYLNQLTDGASLAMTGAKLAFTTDSYVVRPIFFPGGDIGSLAIHGTINDLVMCGAKPLYLSVGLILEEGLPMTDLWRVINSMSSAAKLANVQIVTGDTKVVDQGKGDGIYINTSGIGQLYKDPIGPHLVKPGDGLILSGDIGRHGIAIMAVREGLEFESKIESDSASLAAVVDDLMTSGIEIHCMRDLTRGGLASGVIEIAQSSKSQINLVEDAIPVREDVQGACEILGLDPLYVANEGRFVVFAPKSEIDRTLDIMRRHELAKESALIGQVRTGTGGLVSLKTKIGTSRIVDLLSGEQLPRIC
;
A
#
# COMPACT_ATOMS: atom_id res chain seq x y z
N MET A 1 27.24 76.10 -7.99
CA MET A 1 27.92 75.31 -6.95
C MET A 1 26.83 74.76 -6.04
N SER A 2 26.64 73.44 -6.01
CA SER A 2 25.85 72.65 -5.04
C SER A 2 24.33 72.93 -4.93
N LEU A 3 23.40 71.98 -5.01
CA LEU A 3 23.43 70.51 -5.01
C LEU A 3 22.25 70.02 -5.86
N LYS A 4 22.48 68.94 -6.62
CA LYS A 4 21.47 68.20 -7.38
C LYS A 4 20.69 67.28 -6.42
N GLU A 5 19.37 67.37 -6.43
CA GLU A 5 18.50 66.28 -5.98
C GLU A 5 18.30 65.28 -7.14
N PRO A 6 18.42 63.97 -6.93
CA PRO A 6 18.18 63.00 -7.99
C PRO A 6 16.68 62.77 -8.18
N ALA A 7 16.22 62.95 -9.42
CA ALA A 7 14.87 62.58 -9.85
C ALA A 7 14.68 61.06 -9.76
N VAL A 8 13.65 60.66 -9.01
CA VAL A 8 13.24 59.27 -8.79
C VAL A 8 12.75 58.66 -10.11
N ASN A 9 13.37 57.55 -10.50
CA ASN A 9 13.00 56.76 -11.66
C ASN A 9 11.66 56.06 -11.38
N GLN A 10 10.58 56.53 -12.02
CA GLN A 10 9.28 55.84 -12.07
C GLN A 10 9.38 54.67 -13.04
N ASN A 11 9.84 53.51 -12.56
CA ASN A 11 9.65 52.22 -13.19
C ASN A 11 9.88 51.11 -12.15
N ASN A 12 8.93 50.98 -11.22
CA ASN A 12 8.72 49.77 -10.45
C ASN A 12 7.25 49.38 -10.61
N LEU A 13 6.94 48.76 -11.75
CA LEU A 13 5.77 47.90 -11.83
C LEU A 13 6.07 46.72 -10.91
N ALA A 14 5.59 46.81 -9.67
CA ALA A 14 5.52 45.67 -8.79
C ALA A 14 4.70 44.61 -9.52
N GLU A 15 5.34 43.51 -9.90
CA GLU A 15 4.63 42.30 -10.28
C GLU A 15 3.60 42.00 -9.18
N PRO A 16 2.32 41.78 -9.53
CA PRO A 16 1.36 41.39 -8.52
C PRO A 16 1.85 40.05 -7.95
N LEU A 17 2.18 40.07 -6.66
CA LEU A 17 2.25 38.85 -5.85
C LEU A 17 0.91 38.16 -6.04
N ASP A 18 0.90 37.13 -6.88
CA ASP A 18 -0.24 36.28 -7.13
C ASP A 18 -0.46 35.44 -5.87
N PHE A 19 -1.04 36.08 -4.85
CA PHE A 19 -1.54 35.42 -3.66
C PHE A 19 -2.75 34.59 -4.09
N ASN A 20 -2.47 33.40 -4.61
CA ASN A 20 -3.45 32.36 -4.80
C ASN A 20 -3.99 31.98 -3.42
N LEU A 21 -5.10 32.62 -3.02
CA LEU A 21 -5.96 32.21 -1.91
C LEU A 21 -6.73 30.94 -2.32
N THR A 22 -6.02 29.88 -2.70
CA THR A 22 -6.59 28.54 -2.65
C THR A 22 -6.56 28.17 -1.19
N CYS A 23 -7.70 28.28 -0.49
CA CYS A 23 -7.82 27.81 0.88
C CYS A 23 -7.46 26.32 0.90
N PRO A 24 -6.26 25.90 1.35
CA PRO A 24 -5.71 24.61 0.96
C PRO A 24 -6.12 23.48 1.90
N ILE A 25 -7.12 23.70 2.77
CA ILE A 25 -7.28 22.83 3.93
C ILE A 25 -8.75 22.59 4.25
N PRO A 26 -9.18 21.32 4.39
CA PRO A 26 -10.44 21.00 5.06
C PRO A 26 -10.29 21.15 6.59
N ILE A 27 -9.65 22.23 7.08
CA ILE A 27 -9.64 22.56 8.53
C ILE A 27 -11.07 22.74 9.02
N ALA A 28 -11.95 23.27 8.15
CA ALA A 28 -13.34 23.54 8.49
C ALA A 28 -14.12 22.27 8.88
N ASP A 29 -13.82 21.13 8.25
CA ASP A 29 -14.53 19.87 8.51
C ASP A 29 -13.83 19.01 9.58
N TYR A 30 -12.50 19.08 9.69
CA TYR A 30 -11.70 18.29 10.64
C TYR A 30 -10.59 19.13 11.30
N PRO A 31 -10.84 19.79 12.45
CA PRO A 31 -9.84 20.65 13.10
C PRO A 31 -8.70 19.88 13.79
N ARG A 32 -8.75 18.55 13.83
CA ARG A 32 -7.78 17.66 14.48
C ARG A 32 -7.56 16.41 13.64
N VAL A 33 -6.37 15.81 13.77
CA VAL A 33 -6.10 14.48 13.21
C VAL A 33 -6.94 13.43 13.95
N THR A 34 -7.61 12.56 13.20
CA THR A 34 -8.38 11.41 13.69
C THR A 34 -7.77 10.11 13.15
N LEU A 35 -8.15 8.96 13.73
CA LEU A 35 -7.70 7.64 13.24
C LEU A 35 -8.05 7.43 11.76
N ALA A 36 -9.20 7.95 11.30
CA ALA A 36 -9.64 7.81 9.92
C ALA A 36 -8.67 8.45 8.89
N HIS A 37 -7.80 9.39 9.30
CA HIS A 37 -6.74 9.91 8.42
C HIS A 37 -5.60 8.91 8.18
N GLY A 38 -5.49 7.84 8.96
CA GLY A 38 -4.52 6.75 8.76
C GLY A 38 -5.10 5.47 8.15
N GLY A 39 -6.41 5.43 7.89
CA GLY A 39 -7.13 4.18 7.59
C GLY A 39 -7.19 3.71 6.15
N GLY A 40 -6.41 4.29 5.22
CA GLY A 40 -6.43 3.90 3.80
C GLY A 40 -7.74 4.24 3.05
N GLY A 41 -8.62 5.04 3.66
CA GLY A 41 -9.90 5.45 3.09
C GLY A 41 -9.91 6.86 2.52
N ARG A 42 -11.12 7.39 2.29
CA ARG A 42 -11.32 8.72 1.67
C ARG A 42 -10.65 9.85 2.46
N LEU A 43 -10.70 9.83 3.79
CA LEU A 43 -10.11 10.89 4.62
C LEU A 43 -8.58 10.92 4.55
N MET A 44 -7.92 9.76 4.53
CA MET A 44 -6.47 9.69 4.30
C MET A 44 -6.11 10.24 2.92
N ARG A 45 -6.83 9.82 1.88
CA ARG A 45 -6.61 10.30 0.51
C ARG A 45 -6.78 11.81 0.41
N ASP A 46 -7.84 12.36 1.00
CA ASP A 46 -8.09 13.80 1.03
C ASP A 46 -6.99 14.55 1.78
N LEU A 47 -6.49 14.02 2.90
CA LEU A 47 -5.36 14.58 3.63
C LEU A 47 -4.09 14.62 2.75
N ILE A 48 -3.75 13.50 2.09
CA ILE A 48 -2.59 13.43 1.18
C ILE A 48 -2.73 14.44 0.04
N GLN A 49 -3.86 14.42 -0.67
CA GLN A 49 -4.06 15.23 -1.87
C GLN A 49 -4.16 16.72 -1.56
N LYS A 50 -4.89 17.10 -0.52
CA LYS A 50 -5.18 18.50 -0.21
C LYS A 50 -4.07 19.15 0.62
N MET A 51 -3.43 18.41 1.52
CA MET A 51 -2.40 18.94 2.41
C MET A 51 -0.97 18.60 1.96
N PHE A 52 -0.62 17.30 1.87
CA PHE A 52 0.77 16.90 1.65
C PHE A 52 1.25 17.17 0.22
N LEU A 53 0.47 16.81 -0.80
CA LEU A 53 0.83 17.10 -2.19
C LEU A 53 0.91 18.59 -2.47
N SER A 54 0.00 19.39 -1.90
CA SER A 54 0.04 20.84 -2.04
C SER A 54 1.32 21.45 -1.46
N ALA A 55 1.82 20.91 -0.34
CA ALA A 55 3.03 21.39 0.32
C ALA A 55 4.33 20.87 -0.30
N PHE A 56 4.36 19.61 -0.77
CA PHE A 56 5.56 18.92 -1.25
C PHE A 56 5.57 18.67 -2.77
N ASN A 57 4.74 19.39 -3.52
CA ASN A 57 4.46 19.18 -4.94
C ASN A 57 5.72 18.92 -5.79
N ASN A 58 5.82 17.72 -6.36
CA ASN A 58 6.88 17.36 -7.31
C ASN A 58 6.46 16.19 -8.23
N PRO A 59 7.08 16.02 -9.40
CA PRO A 59 6.67 15.01 -10.39
C PRO A 59 6.77 13.54 -9.90
N TYR A 60 7.59 13.26 -8.89
CA TYR A 60 7.74 11.90 -8.36
C TYR A 60 6.61 11.58 -7.39
N LEU A 61 6.34 12.47 -6.43
CA LEU A 61 5.31 12.26 -5.42
C LEU A 61 3.88 12.30 -6.00
N ASN A 62 3.66 13.10 -7.05
CA ASN A 62 2.35 13.24 -7.70
C ASN A 62 1.84 11.95 -8.38
N GLN A 63 2.67 10.91 -8.51
CA GLN A 63 2.29 9.63 -9.10
C GLN A 63 1.48 8.76 -8.14
N LEU A 64 1.63 8.95 -6.82
CA LEU A 64 0.91 8.22 -5.77
C LEU A 64 0.92 6.68 -5.92
N THR A 65 2.04 6.14 -6.42
CA THR A 65 2.34 4.69 -6.50
C THR A 65 2.95 4.17 -5.20
N ASP A 66 3.17 2.86 -5.08
CA ASP A 66 3.77 2.21 -3.87
C ASP A 66 5.21 2.65 -3.58
N GLY A 67 5.85 3.33 -4.52
CA GLY A 67 7.17 3.93 -4.36
C GLY A 67 7.46 4.92 -5.49
N ALA A 68 8.48 5.72 -5.29
CA ALA A 68 8.97 6.66 -6.29
C ALA A 68 9.97 5.97 -7.23
N SER A 69 9.74 6.10 -8.54
CA SER A 69 10.70 5.68 -9.56
C SER A 69 11.67 6.83 -9.87
N LEU A 70 12.95 6.67 -9.51
CA LEU A 70 13.99 7.68 -9.63
C LEU A 70 14.95 7.32 -10.77
N ALA A 71 15.11 8.24 -11.73
CA ALA A 71 16.12 8.13 -12.77
C ALA A 71 17.45 8.71 -12.26
N MET A 72 18.48 7.86 -12.17
CA MET A 72 19.85 8.25 -11.83
C MET A 72 20.78 7.92 -13.00
N THR A 73 21.91 8.61 -13.10
CA THR A 73 22.91 8.32 -14.13
C THR A 73 23.35 6.85 -14.02
N GLY A 74 23.01 6.04 -15.01
CA GLY A 74 23.36 4.62 -15.07
C GLY A 74 22.43 3.65 -14.31
N ALA A 75 21.36 4.13 -13.65
CA ALA A 75 20.42 3.24 -12.95
C ALA A 75 19.00 3.81 -12.86
N LYS A 76 18.00 2.92 -12.86
CA LYS A 76 16.60 3.23 -12.53
C LYS A 76 16.27 2.56 -11.20
N LEU A 77 15.88 3.35 -10.21
CA LEU A 77 15.63 2.86 -8.85
C LEU A 77 14.16 3.03 -8.48
N ALA A 78 13.63 2.13 -7.67
CA ALA A 78 12.43 2.35 -6.88
C ALA A 78 12.85 2.69 -5.44
N PHE A 79 12.17 3.66 -4.83
CA PHE A 79 12.38 4.06 -3.44
C PHE A 79 11.03 4.16 -2.72
N THR A 80 10.88 3.48 -1.59
CA THR A 80 9.65 3.48 -0.80
C THR A 80 9.94 3.59 0.70
N THR A 81 8.92 3.94 1.48
CA THR A 81 8.95 3.96 2.93
C THR A 81 7.56 3.68 3.50
N ASP A 82 7.53 2.95 4.61
CA ASP A 82 6.30 2.72 5.35
C ASP A 82 6.56 2.65 6.86
N SER A 83 5.52 2.91 7.66
CA SER A 83 5.58 2.88 9.12
C SER A 83 4.53 1.93 9.69
N TYR A 84 5.02 0.99 10.47
CA TYR A 84 4.27 -0.13 11.03
C TYR A 84 3.89 0.18 12.47
N VAL A 85 2.60 0.12 12.74
CA VAL A 85 2.00 0.45 14.05
C VAL A 85 1.01 -0.61 14.51
N VAL A 86 1.07 -1.81 13.89
CA VAL A 86 0.21 -2.96 14.20
C VAL A 86 0.10 -3.23 15.69
N ARG A 87 -1.11 -3.60 16.10
CA ARG A 87 -1.39 -4.10 17.44
C ARG A 87 -2.25 -5.36 17.34
N PRO A 88 -1.94 -6.45 18.04
CA PRO A 88 -0.79 -6.67 18.92
C PRO A 88 0.55 -6.73 18.15
N ILE A 89 1.67 -6.61 18.87
CA ILE A 89 3.03 -6.72 18.31
C ILE A 89 3.27 -8.10 17.69
N PHE A 90 2.72 -9.15 18.32
CA PHE A 90 2.81 -10.54 17.87
C PHE A 90 1.40 -11.08 17.60
N PHE A 91 1.22 -11.75 16.47
CA PHE A 91 -0.07 -12.26 16.04
C PHE A 91 0.07 -13.62 15.33
N PRO A 92 -1.03 -14.39 15.17
CA PRO A 92 -1.05 -15.57 14.31
C PRO A 92 -0.44 -15.28 12.93
N GLY A 93 0.60 -16.01 12.54
CA GLY A 93 1.26 -15.86 11.24
C GLY A 93 2.32 -14.76 11.13
N GLY A 94 2.60 -13.96 12.18
CA GLY A 94 3.65 -12.96 12.09
C GLY A 94 3.81 -12.04 13.31
N ASP A 95 4.65 -11.02 13.14
CA ASP A 95 4.84 -9.94 14.10
C ASP A 95 5.19 -8.63 13.37
N ILE A 96 5.22 -7.52 14.12
CA ILE A 96 5.57 -6.19 13.58
C ILE A 96 6.92 -6.17 12.86
N GLY A 97 7.87 -7.03 13.26
CA GLY A 97 9.19 -7.13 12.67
C GLY A 97 9.16 -7.75 11.29
N SER A 98 8.59 -8.95 11.15
CA SER A 98 8.42 -9.58 9.83
C SER A 98 7.56 -8.72 8.91
N LEU A 99 6.50 -8.12 9.46
CA LEU A 99 5.59 -7.25 8.73
C LEU A 99 6.32 -6.04 8.13
N ALA A 100 7.17 -5.38 8.93
CA ALA A 100 7.93 -4.22 8.47
C ALA A 100 8.86 -4.53 7.29
N ILE A 101 9.46 -5.72 7.31
CA ILE A 101 10.31 -6.16 6.20
C ILE A 101 9.50 -6.55 4.98
N HIS A 102 8.42 -7.33 5.16
CA HIS A 102 7.57 -7.78 4.06
C HIS A 102 6.91 -6.61 3.34
N GLY A 103 6.26 -5.69 4.06
CA GLY A 103 5.53 -4.56 3.46
C GLY A 103 6.42 -3.68 2.59
N THR A 104 7.57 -3.23 3.12
CA THR A 104 8.49 -2.37 2.36
C THR A 104 9.11 -3.09 1.15
N ILE A 105 9.32 -4.41 1.26
CA ILE A 105 9.75 -5.22 0.10
C ILE A 105 8.62 -5.33 -0.93
N ASN A 106 7.38 -5.53 -0.46
CA ASN A 106 6.19 -5.65 -1.30
C ASN A 106 5.97 -4.37 -2.12
N ASP A 107 6.08 -3.20 -1.50
CA ASP A 107 6.01 -1.89 -2.17
C ASP A 107 7.03 -1.77 -3.32
N LEU A 108 8.29 -2.18 -3.08
CA LEU A 108 9.34 -2.16 -4.11
C LEU A 108 9.00 -3.06 -5.29
N VAL A 109 8.48 -4.26 -5.04
CA VAL A 109 8.19 -5.22 -6.11
C VAL A 109 6.91 -4.83 -6.85
N MET A 110 5.95 -4.16 -6.20
CA MET A 110 4.80 -3.55 -6.87
C MET A 110 5.21 -2.44 -7.86
N CYS A 111 6.34 -1.76 -7.61
CA CYS A 111 6.94 -0.84 -8.59
C CYS A 111 7.63 -1.55 -9.78
N GLY A 112 7.71 -2.90 -9.76
CA GLY A 112 8.49 -3.65 -10.73
C GLY A 112 10.00 -3.53 -10.50
N ALA A 113 10.42 -3.44 -9.23
CA ALA A 113 11.83 -3.40 -8.85
C ALA A 113 12.27 -4.67 -8.12
N LYS A 114 13.54 -5.03 -8.32
CA LYS A 114 14.26 -5.99 -7.49
C LYS A 114 14.72 -5.31 -6.21
N PRO A 115 14.25 -5.72 -5.02
CA PRO A 115 14.70 -5.15 -3.75
C PRO A 115 16.20 -5.35 -3.55
N LEU A 116 16.90 -4.35 -3.02
CA LEU A 116 18.35 -4.42 -2.74
C LEU A 116 18.67 -4.19 -1.28
N TYR A 117 18.19 -3.07 -0.72
CA TYR A 117 18.58 -2.60 0.60
C TYR A 117 17.41 -1.99 1.36
N LEU A 118 17.41 -2.16 2.67
CA LEU A 118 16.47 -1.52 3.59
C LEU A 118 17.22 -0.67 4.64
N SER A 119 16.58 0.41 5.08
CA SER A 119 16.86 1.10 6.34
C SER A 119 15.80 0.81 7.37
N VAL A 120 16.15 0.82 8.67
CA VAL A 120 15.22 0.60 9.79
C VAL A 120 15.29 1.75 10.79
N GLY A 121 14.18 2.46 11.01
CA GLY A 121 14.01 3.41 12.11
C GLY A 121 13.12 2.82 13.21
N LEU A 122 13.61 2.78 14.45
CA LEU A 122 12.87 2.26 15.60
C LEU A 122 12.47 3.38 16.56
N ILE A 123 11.20 3.41 16.94
CA ILE A 123 10.68 4.22 18.05
C ILE A 123 10.18 3.26 19.13
N LEU A 124 10.88 3.22 20.25
CA LEU A 124 10.64 2.30 21.35
C LEU A 124 10.04 3.06 22.53
N GLU A 125 9.07 2.47 23.22
CA GLU A 125 8.58 3.00 24.49
C GLU A 125 9.46 2.54 25.65
N GLU A 126 9.78 3.45 26.57
CA GLU A 126 10.40 3.11 27.84
C GLU A 126 9.57 2.04 28.58
N GLY A 127 10.23 0.94 28.96
CA GLY A 127 9.57 -0.20 29.62
C GLY A 127 9.23 -1.37 28.69
N LEU A 128 9.42 -1.26 27.37
CA LEU A 128 9.30 -2.39 26.45
C LEU A 128 10.25 -3.55 26.87
N PRO A 129 9.75 -4.79 27.03
CA PRO A 129 10.61 -5.91 27.40
C PRO A 129 11.69 -6.18 26.35
N MET A 130 12.95 -6.26 26.80
CA MET A 130 14.09 -6.58 25.92
C MET A 130 13.92 -7.92 25.20
N THR A 131 13.22 -8.88 25.81
CA THR A 131 12.89 -10.17 25.19
C THR A 131 11.98 -10.01 23.97
N ASP A 132 11.01 -9.10 24.04
CA ASP A 132 10.10 -8.84 22.92
C ASP A 132 10.81 -8.07 21.82
N LEU A 133 11.62 -7.06 22.17
CA LEU A 133 12.47 -6.37 21.20
C LEU A 133 13.40 -7.38 20.48
N TRP A 134 14.06 -8.26 21.22
CA TRP A 134 14.95 -9.27 20.63
C TRP A 134 14.21 -10.22 19.68
N ARG A 135 12.98 -10.61 20.01
CA ARG A 135 12.14 -11.43 19.11
C ARG A 135 11.81 -10.69 17.82
N VAL A 136 11.39 -9.43 17.91
CA VAL A 136 11.10 -8.58 16.74
C VAL A 136 12.33 -8.43 15.85
N ILE A 137 13.50 -8.11 16.41
CA ILE A 137 14.75 -7.95 15.63
C ILE A 137 15.16 -9.27 14.94
N ASN A 138 15.00 -10.41 15.60
CA ASN A 138 15.27 -11.71 14.96
C ASN A 138 14.27 -12.03 13.83
N SER A 139 13.01 -11.65 14.01
CA SER A 139 11.98 -11.79 12.97
C SER A 139 12.32 -10.95 11.74
N MET A 140 12.69 -9.68 11.94
CA MET A 140 13.19 -8.80 10.86
C MET A 140 14.41 -9.40 10.15
N SER A 141 15.41 -9.87 10.91
CA SER A 141 16.60 -10.49 10.34
C SER A 141 16.27 -11.72 9.49
N SER A 142 15.33 -12.54 9.96
CA SER A 142 14.91 -13.76 9.27
C SER A 142 14.14 -13.43 7.99
N ALA A 143 13.19 -12.51 8.05
CA ALA A 143 12.43 -12.05 6.88
C ALA A 143 13.35 -11.45 5.81
N ALA A 144 14.31 -10.60 6.20
CA ALA A 144 15.26 -9.98 5.28
C ALA A 144 16.16 -11.02 4.61
N LYS A 145 16.65 -12.01 5.37
CA LYS A 145 17.44 -13.14 4.83
C LYS A 145 16.65 -13.99 3.84
N LEU A 146 15.41 -14.33 4.18
CA LEU A 146 14.53 -15.13 3.31
C LEU A 146 14.22 -14.41 2.00
N ALA A 147 14.04 -13.09 2.04
CA ALA A 147 13.83 -12.25 0.85
C ALA A 147 15.12 -11.86 0.12
N ASN A 148 16.30 -12.29 0.62
CA ASN A 148 17.62 -11.95 0.09
C ASN A 148 17.88 -10.43 -0.01
N VAL A 149 17.49 -9.69 1.03
CA VAL A 149 17.67 -8.23 1.16
C VAL A 149 18.52 -7.92 2.39
N GLN A 150 19.33 -6.87 2.32
CA GLN A 150 20.16 -6.44 3.45
C GLN A 150 19.58 -5.20 4.12
N ILE A 151 19.51 -5.23 5.46
CA ILE A 151 19.28 -4.04 6.27
C ILE A 151 20.64 -3.37 6.46
N VAL A 152 20.84 -2.20 5.86
CA VAL A 152 22.19 -1.58 5.72
C VAL A 152 22.40 -0.36 6.60
N THR A 153 21.34 0.22 7.17
CA THR A 153 21.42 1.37 8.05
C THR A 153 20.19 1.44 8.94
N GLY A 154 20.25 2.24 10.00
CA GLY A 154 19.11 2.46 10.86
C GLY A 154 19.32 3.50 11.94
N ASP A 155 18.23 3.78 12.66
CA ASP A 155 18.18 4.71 13.78
C ASP A 155 17.31 4.14 14.91
N THR A 156 17.57 4.56 16.15
CA THR A 156 16.76 4.17 17.30
C THR A 156 16.49 5.38 18.18
N LYS A 157 15.22 5.50 18.59
CA LYS A 157 14.74 6.50 19.55
C LYS A 157 13.92 5.81 20.62
N VAL A 158 14.02 6.32 21.84
CA VAL A 158 13.21 5.88 22.98
C VAL A 158 12.35 7.06 23.41
N VAL A 159 11.04 6.84 23.58
CA VAL A 159 10.08 7.80 24.10
C VAL A 159 9.68 7.45 25.53
N ASP A 160 9.25 8.45 26.30
CA ASP A 160 8.80 8.25 27.67
C ASP A 160 7.66 7.23 27.77
N GLN A 161 7.57 6.57 28.92
CA GLN A 161 6.48 5.66 29.22
C GLN A 161 5.10 6.35 29.06
N GLY A 162 4.16 5.68 28.38
CA GLY A 162 2.83 6.18 28.06
C GLY A 162 2.78 7.16 26.89
N LYS A 163 3.91 7.40 26.19
CA LYS A 163 3.99 8.22 24.97
C LYS A 163 4.20 7.40 23.70
N GLY A 164 4.38 6.09 23.82
CA GLY A 164 4.35 5.11 22.74
C GLY A 164 3.29 4.04 23.02
N ASP A 165 3.25 3.00 22.19
CA ASP A 165 2.50 1.77 22.47
C ASP A 165 3.38 0.55 22.19
N GLY A 166 4.47 0.45 22.96
CA GLY A 166 5.51 -0.56 22.81
C GLY A 166 6.57 -0.21 21.77
N ILE A 167 6.26 -0.40 20.49
CA ILE A 167 7.21 -0.25 19.38
C ILE A 167 6.53 0.22 18.11
N TYR A 168 7.14 1.20 17.43
CA TYR A 168 6.84 1.56 16.06
C TYR A 168 8.10 1.37 15.21
N ILE A 169 7.91 0.88 13.99
CA ILE A 169 9.01 0.61 13.05
C ILE A 169 8.74 1.41 11.78
N ASN A 170 9.70 2.19 11.33
CA ASN A 170 9.74 2.68 9.96
C ASN A 170 10.77 1.88 9.19
N THR A 171 10.43 1.49 7.98
CA THR A 171 11.40 0.95 7.02
C THR A 171 11.32 1.74 5.74
N SER A 172 12.49 1.93 5.13
CA SER A 172 12.58 2.48 3.77
C SER A 172 13.41 1.53 2.94
N GLY A 173 13.06 1.39 1.67
CA GLY A 173 13.67 0.41 0.79
C GLY A 173 14.08 1.00 -0.54
N ILE A 174 15.22 0.55 -1.06
CA ILE A 174 15.68 0.84 -2.42
C ILE A 174 15.74 -0.46 -3.21
N GLY A 175 15.19 -0.41 -4.42
CA GLY A 175 15.26 -1.50 -5.39
C GLY A 175 15.72 -1.01 -6.76
N GLN A 176 16.20 -1.93 -7.60
CA GLN A 176 16.54 -1.66 -9.01
C GLN A 176 15.38 -2.07 -9.90
N LEU A 177 14.91 -1.16 -10.76
CA LEU A 177 13.84 -1.47 -11.71
C LEU A 177 14.34 -2.44 -12.79
N TYR A 178 13.55 -3.47 -13.09
CA TYR A 178 13.87 -4.43 -14.17
C TYR A 178 13.81 -3.77 -15.56
N LYS A 179 12.86 -2.85 -15.73
CA LYS A 179 12.56 -2.14 -16.98
C LYS A 179 11.97 -0.77 -16.66
N ASP A 180 11.22 -0.17 -17.59
CA ASP A 180 10.45 1.02 -17.29
C ASP A 180 9.42 0.76 -16.17
N PRO A 181 9.12 1.75 -15.32
CA PRO A 181 8.16 1.59 -14.24
C PRO A 181 6.80 1.11 -14.74
N ILE A 182 6.25 0.11 -14.07
CA ILE A 182 4.85 -0.29 -14.24
C ILE A 182 3.95 0.62 -13.43
N GLY A 183 2.65 0.66 -13.73
CA GLY A 183 1.70 1.40 -12.93
C GLY A 183 0.37 1.67 -13.62
N PRO A 184 -0.54 2.41 -12.95
CA PRO A 184 -1.90 2.62 -13.43
C PRO A 184 -2.00 3.25 -14.83
N HIS A 185 -1.00 4.05 -15.22
CA HIS A 185 -0.95 4.69 -16.53
C HIS A 185 -0.77 3.73 -17.72
N LEU A 186 -0.35 2.48 -17.46
CA LEU A 186 -0.22 1.43 -18.47
C LEU A 186 -1.45 0.51 -18.55
N VAL A 187 -2.41 0.64 -17.63
CA VAL A 187 -3.62 -0.18 -17.59
C VAL A 187 -4.52 0.17 -18.77
N LYS A 188 -4.97 -0.85 -19.50
CA LYS A 188 -5.69 -0.70 -20.77
C LYS A 188 -6.99 -1.54 -20.78
N PRO A 189 -8.03 -1.11 -21.53
CA PRO A 189 -9.21 -1.94 -21.76
C PRO A 189 -8.84 -3.32 -22.32
N GLY A 190 -9.40 -4.36 -21.71
CA GLY A 190 -9.12 -5.75 -22.05
C GLY A 190 -8.18 -6.47 -21.08
N ASP A 191 -7.39 -5.73 -20.29
CA ASP A 191 -6.51 -6.32 -19.28
C ASP A 191 -7.28 -7.19 -18.29
N GLY A 192 -6.73 -8.37 -17.99
CA GLY A 192 -7.20 -9.22 -16.92
C GLY A 192 -6.69 -8.71 -15.57
N LEU A 193 -7.58 -8.72 -14.57
CA LEU A 193 -7.22 -8.46 -13.19
C LEU A 193 -7.07 -9.79 -12.45
N ILE A 194 -5.83 -10.14 -12.11
CA ILE A 194 -5.48 -11.40 -11.47
C ILE A 194 -5.12 -11.14 -10.02
N LEU A 195 -5.75 -11.85 -9.11
CA LEU A 195 -5.48 -11.83 -7.68
C LEU A 195 -4.56 -13.00 -7.32
N SER A 196 -3.61 -12.75 -6.42
CA SER A 196 -2.61 -13.75 -6.02
C SER A 196 -3.13 -14.88 -5.13
N GLY A 197 -4.22 -14.69 -4.39
CA GLY A 197 -4.84 -15.74 -3.58
C GLY A 197 -5.94 -15.18 -2.69
N ASP A 198 -6.29 -15.89 -1.62
CA ASP A 198 -7.35 -15.49 -0.70
C ASP A 198 -7.18 -14.09 -0.08
N ILE A 199 -8.29 -13.44 0.30
CA ILE A 199 -8.26 -12.12 0.94
C ILE A 199 -8.80 -12.13 2.38
N GLY A 200 -8.38 -11.15 3.17
CA GLY A 200 -8.90 -10.81 4.49
C GLY A 200 -8.19 -11.49 5.66
N ARG A 201 -7.24 -12.39 5.42
CA ARG A 201 -6.56 -13.17 6.47
C ARG A 201 -5.86 -12.31 7.51
N HIS A 202 -5.00 -11.38 7.09
CA HIS A 202 -4.26 -10.53 8.04
C HIS A 202 -5.20 -9.74 8.94
N GLY A 203 -6.16 -9.02 8.35
CA GLY A 203 -7.09 -8.22 9.14
C GLY A 203 -7.90 -9.04 10.16
N ILE A 204 -8.37 -10.23 9.76
CA ILE A 204 -9.08 -11.12 10.68
C ILE A 204 -8.17 -11.75 11.72
N ALA A 205 -6.94 -12.13 11.39
CA ALA A 205 -5.98 -12.67 12.35
C ALA A 205 -5.68 -11.68 13.49
N ILE A 206 -5.54 -10.40 13.17
CA ILE A 206 -5.35 -9.33 14.16
C ILE A 206 -6.61 -9.13 15.00
N MET A 207 -7.78 -9.06 14.36
CA MET A 207 -9.06 -8.85 15.06
C MET A 207 -9.41 -10.00 15.99
N ALA A 208 -9.13 -11.24 15.58
CA ALA A 208 -9.33 -12.42 16.41
C ALA A 208 -8.60 -12.30 17.75
N VAL A 209 -7.34 -11.83 17.73
CA VAL A 209 -6.56 -11.65 18.97
C VAL A 209 -7.09 -10.49 19.81
N ARG A 210 -7.53 -9.39 19.18
CA ARG A 210 -8.01 -8.20 19.90
C ARG A 210 -9.34 -8.41 20.60
N GLU A 211 -10.27 -9.05 19.91
CA GLU A 211 -11.63 -9.31 20.40
C GLU A 211 -11.70 -10.60 21.24
N GLY A 212 -10.57 -11.32 21.39
CA GLY A 212 -10.51 -12.60 22.10
C GLY A 212 -11.39 -13.67 21.45
N LEU A 213 -11.54 -13.63 20.12
CA LEU A 213 -12.35 -14.59 19.38
C LEU A 213 -11.56 -15.88 19.18
N GLU A 214 -12.10 -16.97 19.72
CA GLU A 214 -11.59 -18.32 19.49
C GLU A 214 -12.40 -18.97 18.36
N PHE A 215 -11.80 -19.08 17.18
CA PHE A 215 -12.33 -19.85 16.06
C PHE A 215 -11.84 -21.30 16.13
N GLU A 216 -12.58 -22.24 15.53
CA GLU A 216 -12.16 -23.65 15.46
C GLU A 216 -10.80 -23.82 14.78
N SER A 217 -10.52 -23.01 13.75
CA SER A 217 -9.22 -22.88 13.11
C SER A 217 -8.54 -21.56 13.50
N LYS A 218 -7.24 -21.63 13.79
CA LYS A 218 -6.43 -20.43 13.97
C LYS A 218 -6.23 -19.74 12.62
N ILE A 219 -6.89 -18.61 12.41
CA ILE A 219 -6.68 -17.76 11.23
C ILE A 219 -5.33 -17.07 11.40
N GLU A 220 -4.39 -17.38 10.50
CA GLU A 220 -3.05 -16.79 10.47
C GLU A 220 -2.98 -15.70 9.41
N SER A 221 -2.30 -14.61 9.76
CA SER A 221 -1.96 -13.52 8.85
C SER A 221 -1.23 -14.04 7.61
N ASP A 222 -1.53 -13.45 6.46
CA ASP A 222 -0.89 -13.77 5.19
C ASP A 222 0.44 -13.05 4.98
N SER A 223 0.91 -12.23 5.95
CA SER A 223 2.16 -11.47 5.87
C SER A 223 3.34 -12.28 5.33
N ALA A 224 3.78 -11.93 4.13
CA ALA A 224 4.87 -12.60 3.44
C ALA A 224 5.50 -11.69 2.38
N SER A 225 6.77 -11.93 2.07
CA SER A 225 7.43 -11.27 0.95
C SER A 225 6.90 -11.80 -0.39
N LEU A 226 6.50 -10.88 -1.26
CA LEU A 226 6.03 -11.15 -2.62
C LEU A 226 7.17 -11.21 -3.65
N ALA A 227 8.42 -10.99 -3.22
CA ALA A 227 9.55 -10.77 -4.11
C ALA A 227 9.83 -11.94 -5.06
N ALA A 228 9.73 -13.18 -4.59
CA ALA A 228 9.99 -14.36 -5.43
C ALA A 228 8.97 -14.50 -6.57
N VAL A 229 7.67 -14.31 -6.28
CA VAL A 229 6.61 -14.40 -7.29
C VAL A 229 6.76 -13.29 -8.33
N VAL A 230 7.07 -12.08 -7.86
CA VAL A 230 7.23 -10.92 -8.73
C VAL A 230 8.50 -10.99 -9.57
N ASP A 231 9.62 -11.48 -9.03
CA ASP A 231 10.87 -11.68 -9.80
C ASP A 231 10.61 -12.58 -11.02
N ASP A 232 9.92 -13.71 -10.82
CA ASP A 232 9.53 -14.61 -11.92
C ASP A 232 8.60 -13.93 -12.93
N LEU A 233 7.62 -13.15 -12.48
CA LEU A 233 6.73 -12.40 -13.38
C LEU A 233 7.50 -11.38 -14.21
N MET A 234 8.37 -10.59 -13.58
CA MET A 234 9.13 -9.52 -14.24
C MET A 234 10.19 -10.05 -15.20
N THR A 235 10.76 -11.23 -14.94
CA THR A 235 11.76 -11.88 -15.79
C THR A 235 11.16 -12.80 -16.86
N SER A 236 9.87 -13.12 -16.78
CA SER A 236 9.18 -14.00 -17.74
C SER A 236 9.04 -13.39 -19.16
N GLY A 237 9.19 -12.08 -19.31
CA GLY A 237 8.92 -11.37 -20.57
C GLY A 237 7.45 -11.02 -20.79
N ILE A 238 6.57 -11.21 -19.81
CA ILE A 238 5.20 -10.70 -19.85
C ILE A 238 5.21 -9.17 -19.71
N GLU A 239 4.38 -8.49 -20.51
CA GLU A 239 4.13 -7.05 -20.39
C GLU A 239 3.14 -6.78 -19.25
N ILE A 240 3.61 -6.93 -18.01
CA ILE A 240 2.84 -6.51 -16.83
C ILE A 240 2.59 -5.01 -16.90
N HIS A 241 1.33 -4.59 -16.82
CA HIS A 241 0.95 -3.18 -16.89
C HIS A 241 0.97 -2.52 -15.51
N CYS A 242 0.43 -3.19 -14.49
CA CYS A 242 0.35 -2.66 -13.12
C CYS A 242 0.31 -3.80 -12.12
N MET A 243 0.87 -3.56 -10.94
CA MET A 243 0.66 -4.37 -9.75
C MET A 243 0.33 -3.47 -8.57
N ARG A 244 -0.31 -4.02 -7.54
CA ARG A 244 -0.64 -3.32 -6.29
C ARG A 244 -0.86 -4.36 -5.20
N ASP A 245 -0.25 -4.16 -4.05
CA ASP A 245 -0.49 -4.96 -2.87
C ASP A 245 -1.79 -4.50 -2.18
N LEU A 246 -2.36 -5.36 -1.34
CA LEU A 246 -3.72 -5.21 -0.84
C LEU A 246 -3.77 -4.88 0.66
N THR A 247 -2.95 -3.93 1.09
CA THR A 247 -2.79 -3.51 2.49
C THR A 247 -4.02 -2.72 3.00
N ARG A 248 -3.87 -1.47 3.45
CA ARG A 248 -5.00 -0.73 4.05
C ARG A 248 -6.10 -0.47 3.03
N GLY A 249 -7.33 -0.81 3.40
CA GLY A 249 -8.51 -0.73 2.52
C GLY A 249 -8.67 -1.92 1.57
N GLY A 250 -7.77 -2.91 1.63
CA GLY A 250 -7.90 -4.21 0.99
C GLY A 250 -7.95 -4.15 -0.54
N LEU A 251 -8.56 -5.19 -1.12
CA LEU A 251 -8.78 -5.31 -2.57
C LEU A 251 -9.58 -4.12 -3.13
N ALA A 252 -10.58 -3.65 -2.38
CA ALA A 252 -11.46 -2.59 -2.81
C ALA A 252 -10.69 -1.27 -3.04
N SER A 253 -9.98 -0.76 -2.03
CA SER A 253 -9.23 0.49 -2.18
C SER A 253 -8.16 0.39 -3.26
N GLY A 254 -7.37 -0.69 -3.27
CA GLY A 254 -6.29 -0.86 -4.27
C GLY A 254 -6.81 -0.85 -5.71
N VAL A 255 -7.92 -1.55 -5.99
CA VAL A 255 -8.52 -1.56 -7.34
C VAL A 255 -9.16 -0.22 -7.70
N ILE A 256 -9.81 0.45 -6.74
CA ILE A 256 -10.40 1.78 -6.96
C ILE A 256 -9.33 2.82 -7.30
N GLU A 257 -8.21 2.82 -6.59
CA GLU A 257 -7.10 3.76 -6.84
C GLU A 257 -6.51 3.57 -8.24
N ILE A 258 -6.36 2.32 -8.68
CA ILE A 258 -5.92 2.00 -10.03
C ILE A 258 -6.96 2.45 -11.06
N ALA A 259 -8.25 2.18 -10.84
CA ALA A 259 -9.33 2.61 -11.74
C ALA A 259 -9.34 4.14 -11.90
N GLN A 260 -9.24 4.88 -10.79
CA GLN A 260 -9.21 6.35 -10.77
C GLN A 260 -7.98 6.90 -11.50
N SER A 261 -6.79 6.36 -11.21
CA SER A 261 -5.53 6.83 -11.79
C SER A 261 -5.42 6.50 -13.28
N SER A 262 -5.87 5.31 -13.69
CA SER A 262 -5.92 4.87 -15.10
C SER A 262 -7.11 5.45 -15.88
N LYS A 263 -8.05 6.11 -15.19
CA LYS A 263 -9.34 6.58 -15.74
C LYS A 263 -10.14 5.48 -16.44
N SER A 264 -9.95 4.23 -16.05
CA SER A 264 -10.59 3.06 -16.65
C SER A 264 -11.71 2.52 -15.77
N GLN A 265 -12.63 1.76 -16.35
CA GLN A 265 -13.62 1.02 -15.59
C GLN A 265 -13.08 -0.38 -15.28
N ILE A 266 -13.28 -0.87 -14.05
CA ILE A 266 -12.89 -2.22 -13.66
C ILE A 266 -14.13 -2.99 -13.23
N ASN A 267 -14.34 -4.17 -13.82
CA ASN A 267 -15.44 -5.06 -13.45
C ASN A 267 -14.88 -6.29 -12.75
N LEU A 268 -15.21 -6.41 -11.46
CA LEU A 268 -14.92 -7.55 -10.61
C LEU A 268 -16.04 -8.60 -10.68
N VAL A 269 -15.70 -9.84 -10.41
CA VAL A 269 -16.62 -10.99 -10.32
C VAL A 269 -16.52 -11.57 -8.93
N GLU A 270 -17.58 -11.43 -8.13
CA GLU A 270 -17.59 -11.83 -6.71
C GLU A 270 -17.27 -13.32 -6.52
N ASP A 271 -17.86 -14.20 -7.33
CA ASP A 271 -17.62 -15.65 -7.28
C ASP A 271 -16.17 -16.05 -7.57
N ALA A 272 -15.41 -15.20 -8.25
CA ALA A 272 -14.03 -15.49 -8.60
C ALA A 272 -13.02 -15.05 -7.52
N ILE A 273 -13.45 -14.26 -6.52
CA ILE A 273 -12.60 -13.73 -5.46
C ILE A 273 -12.48 -14.78 -4.36
N PRO A 274 -11.32 -15.45 -4.18
CA PRO A 274 -11.13 -16.41 -3.10
C PRO A 274 -11.22 -15.72 -1.73
N VAL A 275 -12.08 -16.26 -0.87
CA VAL A 275 -12.16 -15.93 0.56
C VAL A 275 -12.28 -17.25 1.30
N ARG A 276 -11.42 -17.51 2.30
CA ARG A 276 -11.54 -18.71 3.12
C ARG A 276 -12.84 -18.70 3.90
N GLU A 277 -13.42 -19.88 4.13
CA GLU A 277 -14.68 -20.03 4.85
C GLU A 277 -14.61 -19.49 6.29
N ASP A 278 -13.49 -19.72 6.99
CA ASP A 278 -13.26 -19.21 8.34
C ASP A 278 -13.11 -17.68 8.38
N VAL A 279 -12.43 -17.10 7.39
CA VAL A 279 -12.34 -15.64 7.22
C VAL A 279 -13.71 -15.04 6.89
N GLN A 280 -14.48 -15.67 5.99
CA GLN A 280 -15.81 -15.24 5.62
C GLN A 280 -16.75 -15.24 6.84
N GLY A 281 -16.77 -16.34 7.61
CA GLY A 281 -17.58 -16.44 8.82
C GLY A 281 -17.20 -15.39 9.88
N ALA A 282 -15.90 -15.12 10.05
CA ALA A 282 -15.43 -14.06 10.95
C ALA A 282 -15.87 -12.67 10.49
N CYS A 283 -15.75 -12.37 9.19
CA CYS A 283 -16.24 -11.13 8.60
C CYS A 283 -17.74 -10.93 8.83
N GLU A 284 -18.56 -11.98 8.67
CA GLU A 284 -20.00 -11.93 8.91
C GLU A 284 -20.35 -11.61 10.37
N ILE A 285 -19.66 -12.24 11.33
CA ILE A 285 -19.85 -11.98 12.77
C ILE A 285 -19.46 -10.54 13.11
N LEU A 286 -18.37 -10.04 12.54
CA LEU A 286 -17.83 -8.71 12.81
C LEU A 286 -18.49 -7.58 12.00
N GLY A 287 -19.37 -7.92 11.04
CA GLY A 287 -19.98 -6.94 10.14
C GLY A 287 -18.98 -6.29 9.17
N LEU A 288 -17.94 -7.03 8.78
CA LEU A 288 -16.90 -6.58 7.84
C LEU A 288 -17.16 -7.13 6.44
N ASP A 289 -16.78 -6.37 5.41
CA ASP A 289 -16.72 -6.85 4.03
C ASP A 289 -15.27 -7.25 3.72
N PRO A 290 -14.96 -8.52 3.38
CA PRO A 290 -13.60 -9.00 3.16
C PRO A 290 -12.85 -8.22 2.07
N LEU A 291 -13.57 -7.59 1.12
CA LEU A 291 -12.94 -6.75 0.09
C LEU A 291 -12.17 -5.56 0.66
N TYR A 292 -12.53 -5.09 1.85
CA TYR A 292 -11.92 -3.93 2.50
C TYR A 292 -10.93 -4.30 3.61
N VAL A 293 -10.81 -5.59 3.92
CA VAL A 293 -9.93 -6.09 4.97
C VAL A 293 -8.50 -6.17 4.43
N ALA A 294 -7.55 -5.68 5.24
CA ALA A 294 -6.15 -5.62 4.87
C ALA A 294 -5.50 -6.99 4.72
N ASN A 295 -4.54 -7.07 3.80
CA ASN A 295 -3.73 -8.23 3.46
C ASN A 295 -2.26 -7.81 3.46
N GLU A 296 -1.36 -8.71 3.86
CA GLU A 296 0.08 -8.39 3.99
C GLU A 296 0.99 -9.33 3.18
N GLY A 297 0.39 -10.20 2.37
CA GLY A 297 1.06 -11.10 1.42
C GLY A 297 0.19 -11.36 0.20
N ARG A 298 -0.65 -10.39 -0.18
CA ARG A 298 -1.53 -10.46 -1.35
C ARG A 298 -1.38 -9.21 -2.20
N PHE A 299 -1.41 -9.44 -3.51
CA PHE A 299 -1.36 -8.42 -4.55
C PHE A 299 -2.27 -8.79 -5.73
N VAL A 300 -2.54 -7.78 -6.54
CA VAL A 300 -3.18 -7.90 -7.85
C VAL A 300 -2.21 -7.58 -8.99
N VAL A 301 -2.46 -8.18 -10.15
CA VAL A 301 -1.72 -7.99 -11.40
C VAL A 301 -2.70 -7.61 -12.50
N PHE A 302 -2.35 -6.57 -13.27
CA PHE A 302 -2.99 -6.20 -14.51
C PHE A 302 -2.11 -6.65 -15.68
N ALA A 303 -2.60 -7.61 -16.45
CA ALA A 303 -1.88 -8.20 -17.57
C ALA A 303 -2.74 -8.22 -18.85
N PRO A 304 -2.12 -8.15 -20.04
CA PRO A 304 -2.81 -8.28 -21.32
C PRO A 304 -3.66 -9.55 -21.38
N LYS A 305 -4.82 -9.48 -22.04
CA LYS A 305 -5.76 -10.60 -22.18
C LYS A 305 -5.09 -11.89 -22.70
N SER A 306 -4.12 -11.76 -23.61
CA SER A 306 -3.40 -12.89 -24.20
C SER A 306 -2.40 -13.57 -23.24
N GLU A 307 -2.00 -12.91 -22.16
CA GLU A 307 -0.99 -13.38 -21.22
C GLU A 307 -1.59 -13.84 -19.87
N ILE A 308 -2.92 -13.84 -19.72
CA ILE A 308 -3.59 -14.20 -18.45
C ILE A 308 -3.21 -15.60 -17.99
N ASP A 309 -3.34 -16.60 -18.87
CA ASP A 309 -3.07 -18.00 -18.51
C ASP A 309 -1.60 -18.20 -18.12
N ARG A 310 -0.69 -17.57 -18.87
CA ARG A 310 0.75 -17.61 -18.59
C ARG A 310 1.09 -16.93 -17.26
N THR A 311 0.42 -15.83 -16.95
CA THR A 311 0.58 -15.10 -15.67
C THR A 311 0.14 -15.99 -14.51
N LEU A 312 -1.04 -16.62 -14.61
CA LEU A 312 -1.53 -17.58 -13.62
C LEU A 312 -0.59 -18.76 -13.45
N ASP A 313 -0.10 -19.36 -14.54
CA ASP A 313 0.83 -20.50 -14.50
C ASP A 313 2.15 -20.17 -13.80
N ILE A 314 2.64 -18.94 -13.90
CA ILE A 314 3.83 -18.49 -13.17
C ILE A 314 3.50 -18.32 -11.69
N MET A 315 2.44 -17.58 -11.37
CA MET A 315 2.02 -17.31 -9.99
C MET A 315 1.77 -18.62 -9.22
N ARG A 316 1.12 -19.60 -9.85
CA ARG A 316 0.76 -20.88 -9.21
C ARG A 316 1.94 -21.80 -8.88
N ARG A 317 3.15 -21.50 -9.37
CA ARG A 317 4.38 -22.22 -8.97
C ARG A 317 4.84 -21.86 -7.57
N HIS A 318 4.39 -20.71 -7.06
CA HIS A 318 4.73 -20.21 -5.74
C HIS A 318 3.62 -20.58 -4.77
N GLU A 319 3.98 -21.17 -3.62
CA GLU A 319 2.96 -21.57 -2.62
C GLU A 319 2.13 -20.37 -2.16
N LEU A 320 2.75 -19.18 -2.05
CA LEU A 320 2.05 -17.93 -1.75
C LEU A 320 1.01 -17.57 -2.81
N ALA A 321 1.18 -17.90 -4.10
CA ALA A 321 0.25 -17.49 -5.16
C ALA A 321 -0.43 -18.67 -5.90
N LYS A 322 -0.48 -19.83 -5.22
CA LYS A 322 -1.05 -21.10 -5.72
C LYS A 322 -2.54 -21.03 -6.02
N GLU A 323 -3.26 -20.21 -5.25
CA GLU A 323 -4.71 -20.00 -5.41
C GLU A 323 -5.03 -18.78 -6.26
N SER A 324 -4.08 -18.31 -7.07
CA SER A 324 -4.29 -17.14 -7.92
C SER A 324 -5.45 -17.35 -8.90
N ALA A 325 -6.24 -16.28 -9.08
CA ALA A 325 -7.51 -16.30 -9.80
C ALA A 325 -7.69 -15.03 -10.64
N LEU A 326 -8.30 -15.18 -11.82
CA LEU A 326 -8.78 -14.05 -12.61
C LEU A 326 -10.08 -13.53 -11.98
N ILE A 327 -10.02 -12.37 -11.34
CA ILE A 327 -11.15 -11.82 -10.57
C ILE A 327 -11.92 -10.73 -11.33
N GLY A 328 -11.42 -10.28 -12.47
CA GLY A 328 -12.05 -9.20 -13.19
C GLY A 328 -11.38 -8.82 -14.50
N GLN A 329 -11.91 -7.78 -15.14
CA GLN A 329 -11.38 -7.26 -16.38
C GLN A 329 -11.54 -5.74 -16.45
N VAL A 330 -10.55 -5.08 -17.06
CA VAL A 330 -10.61 -3.66 -17.40
C VAL A 330 -11.51 -3.46 -18.61
N ARG A 331 -12.42 -2.49 -18.52
CA ARG A 331 -13.36 -2.09 -19.55
C ARG A 331 -13.12 -0.65 -19.97
N THR A 332 -13.52 -0.35 -21.20
CA THR A 332 -13.66 1.03 -21.64
C THR A 332 -14.73 1.72 -20.81
N GLY A 333 -14.41 2.84 -20.21
CA GLY A 333 -15.32 3.63 -19.40
C GLY A 333 -14.68 4.95 -19.02
N THR A 334 -15.46 5.85 -18.44
CA THR A 334 -15.00 7.14 -17.93
C THR A 334 -15.21 7.20 -16.42
N GLY A 335 -14.32 7.89 -15.70
CA GLY A 335 -14.51 8.23 -14.29
C GLY A 335 -13.92 7.27 -13.25
N GLY A 336 -13.18 6.24 -13.65
CA GLY A 336 -12.44 5.41 -12.70
C GLY A 336 -13.33 4.57 -11.78
N LEU A 337 -14.37 3.96 -12.34
CA LEU A 337 -15.40 3.24 -11.58
C LEU A 337 -15.07 1.75 -11.44
N VAL A 338 -15.30 1.22 -10.24
CA VAL A 338 -15.21 -0.22 -9.96
C VAL A 338 -16.62 -0.77 -9.73
N SER A 339 -16.96 -1.83 -10.46
CA SER A 339 -18.22 -2.55 -10.27
C SER A 339 -17.95 -4.00 -9.91
N LEU A 340 -18.80 -4.59 -9.07
CA LEU A 340 -18.75 -5.98 -8.66
C LEU A 340 -20.01 -6.68 -9.16
N LYS A 341 -19.84 -7.69 -10.01
CA LYS A 341 -20.92 -8.61 -10.37
C LYS A 341 -21.10 -9.62 -9.23
N THR A 342 -22.29 -9.61 -8.64
CA THR A 342 -22.63 -10.44 -7.47
C THR A 342 -22.92 -11.88 -7.85
N LYS A 343 -22.94 -12.76 -6.86
CA LYS A 343 -23.29 -14.19 -7.02
C LYS A 343 -24.67 -14.43 -7.66
N ILE A 344 -25.61 -13.51 -7.45
CA ILE A 344 -26.97 -13.58 -8.02
C ILE A 344 -27.08 -12.87 -9.38
N GLY A 345 -25.97 -12.41 -9.95
CA GLY A 345 -25.88 -11.85 -11.29
C GLY A 345 -26.20 -10.36 -11.41
N THR A 346 -26.45 -9.65 -10.30
CA THR A 346 -26.60 -8.19 -10.27
C THR A 346 -25.24 -7.51 -10.22
N SER A 347 -25.17 -6.20 -10.48
CA SER A 347 -23.94 -5.43 -10.32
C SER A 347 -24.13 -4.34 -9.28
N ARG A 348 -23.13 -4.16 -8.40
CA ARG A 348 -23.04 -3.01 -7.48
C ARG A 348 -21.77 -2.22 -7.73
N ILE A 349 -21.77 -0.94 -7.34
CA ILE A 349 -20.56 -0.12 -7.32
C ILE A 349 -19.77 -0.45 -6.05
N VAL A 350 -18.45 -0.58 -6.18
CA VAL A 350 -17.52 -0.65 -5.06
C VAL A 350 -16.93 0.75 -4.88
N ASP A 351 -17.09 1.34 -3.69
CA ASP A 351 -16.62 2.71 -3.39
C ASP A 351 -15.71 2.70 -2.16
N LEU A 352 -14.88 3.74 -2.01
CA LEU A 352 -14.00 3.89 -0.86
C LEU A 352 -14.83 4.08 0.41
N LEU A 353 -14.41 3.41 1.48
CA LEU A 353 -14.92 3.67 2.81
C LEU A 353 -14.62 5.12 3.22
N SER A 354 -15.54 5.71 3.97
CA SER A 354 -15.40 7.07 4.51
C SER A 354 -14.30 7.16 5.57
N GLY A 355 -14.01 6.07 6.28
CA GLY A 355 -12.98 6.00 7.32
C GLY A 355 -12.41 4.60 7.51
N GLU A 356 -11.59 4.46 8.55
CA GLU A 356 -10.91 3.20 8.91
C GLU A 356 -11.89 2.21 9.54
N GLN A 357 -11.93 0.96 9.05
CA GLN A 357 -12.66 -0.12 9.72
C GLN A 357 -11.83 -0.77 10.84
N LEU A 358 -10.51 -0.88 10.65
CA LEU A 358 -9.61 -1.67 11.48
C LEU A 358 -8.40 -0.83 11.91
N PRO A 359 -8.48 -0.04 12.99
CA PRO A 359 -7.38 0.82 13.42
C PRO A 359 -6.12 0.02 13.74
N ARG A 360 -4.96 0.50 13.29
CA ARG A 360 -3.65 -0.12 13.59
C ARG A 360 -3.56 -1.56 13.12
N ILE A 361 -4.09 -1.84 11.93
CA ILE A 361 -4.03 -3.18 11.36
C ILE A 361 -2.63 -3.55 10.91
N CYS A 362 -1.85 -2.59 10.42
CA CYS A 362 -0.46 -2.75 10.00
C CYS A 362 0.44 -1.65 10.56
#